data_AF-A0A432QV59-F1
#
_entry.id   AF-A0A432QV59-F1
#
_cell.length_a   1.000
_cell.length_b   1.000
_cell.length_c   1.000
_cell.angle_alpha   90.00
_cell.angle_beta   90.00
_cell.angle_gamma   90.00
#
_symmetry.space_group_name_H-M   'P 1'
#
loop_
_entity.id
_entity.type
_entity.pdbx_description
1 polymer ?
#
loop_
_entity_poly.entity_id
_entity_poly.type
_entity_poly.pdbx_seq_one_letter_code
_entity_poly.pdbx_strand_id
1 'polypeptide(L)' 'MAYVAIPRKYRPTKFSEVTGQEFITETLRNAIRTGRVSHAYIFAGPRGVGKTTTARIVAKALNCENLLDGEPCN' A
#
# COMPACT_ATOMS: atom_id res chain seq x y z
N MET A 1 16.76 -21.96 -5.89
CA MET A 1 15.68 -20.94 -5.83
C MET A 1 14.39 -21.58 -6.30
N ALA A 2 13.35 -21.61 -5.46
CA ALA A 2 12.04 -22.12 -5.86
C ALA A 2 11.40 -21.18 -6.91
N TYR A 3 10.67 -21.74 -7.87
CA TYR A 3 9.91 -20.97 -8.86
C TYR A 3 8.89 -20.06 -8.15
N VAL A 4 8.95 -18.75 -8.42
CA VAL A 4 7.98 -17.77 -7.91
C VAL A 4 7.12 -17.28 -9.06
N ALA A 5 5.81 -17.44 -8.94
CA ALA A 5 4.87 -16.94 -9.92
C ALA A 5 4.94 -15.41 -10.06
N ILE A 6 4.87 -14.92 -11.31
CA ILE A 6 4.99 -13.50 -11.68
C ILE A 6 4.09 -12.58 -10.83
N PRO A 7 2.79 -12.87 -10.61
CA PRO A 7 1.92 -11.99 -9.82
C PRO A 7 2.35 -11.83 -8.36
N ARG A 8 3.13 -12.78 -7.84
CA ARG A 8 3.67 -12.76 -6.49
C ARG A 8 5.01 -12.04 -6.44
N LYS A 9 5.83 -12.20 -7.48
CA LYS A 9 7.14 -11.53 -7.62
C LYS A 9 7.01 -10.02 -7.80
N TYR A 10 6.02 -9.56 -8.56
CA TYR A 10 5.82 -8.14 -8.90
C TYR A 10 4.68 -7.49 -8.12
N ARG A 11 4.25 -8.08 -6.99
CA ARG A 11 3.19 -7.48 -6.18
C ARG A 11 3.76 -6.23 -5.48
N PRO A 12 3.17 -5.04 -5.68
CA PRO A 12 3.59 -3.83 -5.00
C PRO A 12 3.64 -4.02 -3.47
N THR A 13 4.72 -3.54 -2.88
CA THR A 13 5.01 -3.55 -1.44
C THR A 13 5.03 -2.14 -0.85
N LYS A 14 5.26 -1.12 -1.69
CA LYS A 14 5.31 0.30 -1.36
C LYS A 14 4.22 1.08 -2.11
N PHE A 15 3.83 2.25 -1.61
CA PHE A 15 2.85 3.10 -2.28
C PHE A 15 3.37 3.63 -3.62
N SER A 16 4.68 3.85 -3.74
CA SER A 16 5.35 4.25 -4.98
C SER A 16 5.32 3.20 -6.09
N GLU A 17 5.10 1.93 -5.76
CA GLU A 17 5.04 0.81 -6.73
C GLU A 17 3.62 0.57 -7.25
N VAL A 18 2.61 1.25 -6.70
CA VAL A 18 1.23 1.16 -7.16
C VAL A 18 1.04 2.09 -8.37
N THR A 19 0.63 1.52 -9.50
CA THR A 19 0.48 2.25 -10.75
C THR A 19 -0.96 2.71 -11.00
N GLY A 20 -1.13 3.94 -11.50
CA GLY A 20 -2.42 4.49 -11.95
C GLY A 20 -3.40 4.87 -10.84
N GLN A 21 -2.93 4.96 -9.59
CA GLN A 21 -3.73 5.37 -8.42
C GLN A 21 -2.99 6.42 -7.57
N GLU A 22 -2.27 7.33 -8.23
CA GLU A 22 -1.35 8.31 -7.61
C GLU A 22 -2.08 9.21 -6.59
N PHE A 23 -3.29 9.65 -6.90
CA PHE A 23 -4.08 10.49 -5.99
C PHE A 23 -4.40 9.78 -4.66
N ILE A 24 -4.75 8.49 -4.74
CA ILE A 24 -5.14 7.70 -3.57
C ILE A 24 -3.90 7.33 -2.75
N THR A 25 -2.82 6.91 -3.43
CA THR A 25 -1.57 6.52 -2.76
C THR A 25 -0.94 7.71 -2.05
N GLU A 26 -0.96 8.90 -2.65
CA GLU A 26 -0.48 10.13 -2.02
C GLU A 26 -1.32 10.52 -0.81
N THR A 27 -2.66 10.42 -0.90
CA THR A 27 -3.55 10.70 0.24
C THR A 27 -3.27 9.76 1.42
N LEU A 28 -3.11 8.46 1.16
CA LEU A 28 -2.79 7.48 2.19
C LEU A 28 -1.40 7.69 2.78
N ARG A 29 -0.39 7.97 1.94
CA ARG A 29 0.97 8.32 2.38
C ARG A 29 0.94 9.53 3.31
N ASN A 30 0.20 10.57 2.95
CA ASN A 30 0.04 11.78 3.77
C ASN A 30 -0.69 11.52 5.09
N ALA A 31 -1.75 10.71 5.08
CA ALA A 31 -2.46 10.34 6.30
C ALA A 31 -1.56 9.61 7.29
N ILE A 32 -0.73 8.69 6.80
CA ILE A 32 0.25 7.96 7.61
C ILE A 32 1.35 8.90 8.11
N ARG A 33 1.92 9.72 7.22
CA ARG A 33 2.97 10.69 7.55
C ARG A 33 2.55 11.69 8.63
N THR A 34 1.29 12.14 8.59
CA THR A 34 0.75 13.11 9.54
C THR A 34 0.14 12.46 10.79
N GLY A 35 0.13 11.13 10.89
CA GLY A 35 -0.53 10.39 11.95
C GLY A 35 -2.06 10.52 11.96
N ARG A 36 -2.66 11.06 10.89
CA ARG A 36 -4.11 11.29 10.75
C ARG A 36 -4.79 10.10 10.10
N VAL A 37 -4.60 8.92 10.68
CA VAL A 37 -5.19 7.67 10.18
C VAL A 37 -6.61 7.51 10.71
N SER A 38 -7.53 7.15 9.83
CA SER A 38 -8.93 6.92 10.20
C SER A 38 -9.11 5.54 10.82
N HIS A 39 -10.18 5.38 11.61
CA HIS A 39 -10.50 4.10 12.24
C HIS A 39 -10.75 2.97 11.22
N ALA A 40 -11.31 3.30 10.05
CA ALA A 40 -11.61 2.34 9.01
C ALA A 40 -11.43 2.94 7.60
N TYR A 41 -11.08 2.08 6.64
CA TYR A 41 -10.97 2.41 5.22
C TYR A 41 -11.77 1.41 4.38
N ILE A 42 -12.54 1.91 3.40
CA ILE A 42 -13.26 1.10 2.43
C ILE A 42 -12.59 1.26 1.07
N PHE A 43 -12.05 0.16 0.52
CA PHE A 43 -11.48 0.12 -0.82
C PHE A 43 -12.50 -0.48 -1.78
N ALA A 44 -13.14 0.36 -2.61
CA ALA A 44 -14.18 -0.04 -3.56
C ALA A 44 -13.69 0.02 -5.03
N GLY A 45 -14.30 -0.77 -5.92
CA GLY A 45 -13.99 -0.79 -7.36
C GLY A 45 -13.98 -2.19 -8.01
N PRO A 46 -13.78 -2.29 -9.33
CA PRO A 46 -13.82 -3.55 -10.09
C PRO A 46 -12.77 -4.58 -9.64
N ARG A 47 -12.97 -5.87 -9.98
CA ARG A 47 -11.99 -6.92 -9.66
C ARG A 47 -10.68 -6.66 -10.42
N GLY A 48 -9.54 -6.86 -9.75
CA GLY A 48 -8.21 -6.71 -10.35
C GLY A 48 -7.53 -5.34 -10.18
N VAL A 49 -8.26 -4.29 -9.78
CA VAL A 49 -7.71 -2.92 -9.66
C VAL A 49 -6.79 -2.67 -8.45
N GLY A 50 -6.26 -3.71 -7.80
CA GLY A 50 -5.29 -3.54 -6.72
C GLY A 50 -5.84 -3.21 -5.32
N LYS A 51 -7.16 -3.13 -5.11
CA LYS A 51 -7.79 -2.81 -3.80
C LYS A 51 -7.18 -3.54 -2.60
N THR A 52 -7.11 -4.87 -2.66
CA THR A 52 -6.55 -5.68 -1.58
C THR A 52 -5.04 -5.50 -1.43
N THR A 53 -4.35 -5.18 -2.53
CA THR A 53 -2.91 -4.90 -2.50
C THR A 53 -2.64 -3.56 -1.81
N THR A 54 -3.37 -2.51 -2.15
CA THR A 54 -3.27 -1.20 -1.48
C THR A 54 -3.59 -1.29 0.00
N ALA A 55 -4.65 -2.04 0.37
CA ALA A 55 -4.98 -2.29 1.78
C ALA A 55 -3.84 -2.99 2.55
N ARG A 56 -3.11 -3.91 1.91
CA ARG A 56 -1.93 -4.56 2.51
C ARG A 56 -0.77 -3.58 2.70
N ILE A 57 -0.53 -2.69 1.76
CA ILE A 57 0.51 -1.66 1.87
C ILE A 57 0.20 -0.72 3.04
N VAL A 58 -1.06 -0.30 3.19
CA VAL A 58 -1.52 0.50 4.35
C VAL A 58 -1.29 -0.24 5.65
N ALA A 59 -1.75 -1.49 5.75
CA ALA A 59 -1.55 -2.29 6.97
C ALA A 59 -0.06 -2.48 7.30
N LYS A 60 0.79 -2.63 6.28
CA LYS A 60 2.24 -2.74 6.45
C LYS A 60 2.86 -1.44 6.94
N ALA A 61 2.42 -0.31 6.43
CA ALA A 61 2.90 1.00 6.85
C ALA A 61 2.49 1.31 8.29
N LEU A 62 1.26 0.98 8.69
CA LEU A 62 0.76 1.15 10.06
C LEU A 62 1.52 0.31 11.09
N ASN A 63 1.95 -0.90 10.71
CA ASN A 63 2.71 -1.80 11.60
C ASN A 63 4.22 -1.61 11.50
N CYS A 64 4.69 -0.68 10.67
CA CYS A 64 6.12 -0.49 10.47
C CYS A 64 6.74 0.29 11.63
N GLU A 65 7.86 -0.19 12.17
CA GLU A 65 8.59 0.53 13.22
C GLU A 65 9.45 1.67 12.67
N ASN A 66 9.91 1.54 11.41
CA ASN A 66 10.81 2.49 10.75
C ASN A 66 10.16 3.04 9.47
N LEU A 67 9.16 3.91 9.63
CA LEU A 67 8.55 4.60 8.50
C LEU A 67 9.53 5.63 7.89
N LEU A 68 9.56 5.67 6.56
CA LEU A 68 10.30 6.66 5.78
C LEU A 68 9.31 7.42 4.90
N ASP A 69 9.03 8.68 5.25
CA ASP A 69 8.11 9.58 4.51
C ASP A 69 6.73 8.95 4.21
N GLY A 70 6.18 8.19 5.16
CA GLY A 70 4.88 7.53 5.01
C GLY A 70 4.88 6.25 4.16
N GLU A 71 6.05 5.81 3.69
CA GLU A 71 6.22 4.50 3.04
C GLU A 71 6.44 3.38 4.08
N PRO A 72 5.95 2.15 3.81
CA PRO A 72 6.19 0.99 4.67
C PRO A 72 7.63 0.49 4.57
N CYS A 73 8.06 -0.23 5.61
CA CYS A 73 9.29 -1.02 5.59
C CYS A 73 9.19 -2.20 4.59
N ASN A 74 10.36 -2.72 4.20
CA ASN A 74 10.61 -3.69 3.13
C ASN A 74 9.62 -4.85 3.03
#